data_AF-A0A0W4ZDY1-F1
#
_entry.id   AF-A0A0W4ZDY1-F1
#
_cell.length_a   1.000
_cell.length_b   1.000
_cell.length_c   1.000
_cell.angle_alpha   90.00
_cell.angle_beta   90.00
_cell.angle_gamma   90.00
#
_symmetry.space_group_name_H-M   'P 1'
#
loop_
_entity.id
_entity.type
_entity.pdbx_description
1 polymer ?
#
loop_
_entity_poly.entity_id
_entity_poly.type
_entity_poly.pdbx_seq_one_letter_code
_entity_poly.pdbx_strand_id
1 'polypeptide(L)'
;MTETYENNEEEVEALLDYLKKDIEKDDLKTRYNSIVRLKSLVTDLSCAKITGSKRGFLILFQLAFSNSTMQQKSANAARCIFNTMLLNPDSRDIFIENNGIQHIMKEYTDFLKLPLIHEDDFDFMFIYTRILFLLTTQPGKAITTLMELGIFQIINQYLEYFEAYLKSSDVWPKQSICTIQEYMKLLFNLVRGETDESLINILPLIRLLNLSFSHSNLQQLTFEIINCLLNLPITELFNPENRPEYCIEELLKILDTLLLNIDLGIHSNDQSSSVNLDSALETKILSLITFFRKVLKHSTEPIEALLAFHLLPQSKDRQQILGRGDTLSSRALRIMTVPFPLIRESISWLLYELNHSDETSFINSIGFGYASGFLVSQGIPFTSPDSKDFQATDGINPITGQTLEAERMALSNLPEMTEEEKERDAERLFVMFQRLEKNGILSVKNPIKDAFQSGRFSD
;
A
#
# COMPACT_ATOMS: atom_id res chain seq x y z
N MET A 1 5.83 -15.21 36.37
CA MET A 1 6.35 -14.71 35.07
C MET A 1 7.87 -14.78 35.07
N THR A 2 8.57 -14.15 36.01
CA THR A 2 10.05 -14.22 36.12
C THR A 2 10.63 -15.64 36.21
N GLU A 3 10.09 -16.52 37.05
CA GLU A 3 10.53 -17.93 37.13
C GLU A 3 10.35 -18.72 35.81
N THR A 4 9.37 -18.33 35.00
CA THR A 4 9.08 -18.99 33.72
C THR A 4 10.08 -18.57 32.64
N TYR A 5 10.61 -17.34 32.71
CA TYR A 5 11.64 -16.84 31.81
C TYR A 5 13.03 -17.41 32.15
N GLU A 6 13.40 -17.47 33.43
CA GLU A 6 14.68 -18.08 33.86
C GLU A 6 14.77 -19.56 33.45
N ASN A 7 13.68 -20.32 33.58
CA ASN A 7 13.63 -21.73 33.17
C ASN A 7 13.79 -21.90 31.64
N ASN A 8 13.26 -20.96 30.84
CA ASN A 8 13.40 -21.01 29.39
C ASN A 8 14.84 -20.69 28.94
N GLU A 9 15.53 -19.76 29.62
CA GLU A 9 16.92 -19.40 29.32
C GLU A 9 17.88 -20.57 29.58
N GLU A 10 17.72 -21.25 30.72
CA GLU A 10 18.47 -22.47 31.05
C GLU A 10 18.20 -23.59 30.04
N GLU A 11 16.94 -23.75 29.61
CA GLU A 11 16.56 -24.73 28.58
C GLU A 11 17.25 -24.41 27.23
N VAL A 12 17.31 -23.13 26.83
CA VAL A 12 18.00 -22.73 25.60
C VAL A 12 19.50 -23.06 25.66
N GLU A 13 20.19 -22.75 26.75
CA GLU A 13 21.61 -23.07 26.90
C GLU A 13 21.87 -24.58 26.87
N ALA A 14 21.02 -25.37 27.56
CA ALA A 14 21.12 -26.83 27.54
C ALA A 14 20.90 -27.40 26.13
N LEU A 15 19.96 -26.86 25.36
CA LEU A 15 19.71 -27.26 23.97
C LEU A 15 20.89 -26.90 23.06
N LEU A 16 21.49 -25.72 23.21
CA LEU A 16 22.67 -25.32 22.43
C LEU A 16 23.89 -26.21 22.74
N ASP A 17 24.09 -26.55 24.01
CA ASP A 17 25.16 -27.46 24.44
C ASP A 17 24.98 -28.87 23.89
N TYR A 18 23.74 -29.35 23.84
CA TYR A 18 23.40 -30.61 23.20
C TYR A 18 23.67 -30.55 21.70
N LEU A 19 23.16 -29.53 20.99
CA LEU A 19 23.32 -29.39 19.54
C LEU A 19 24.79 -29.28 19.14
N LYS A 20 25.62 -28.57 19.91
CA LYS A 20 27.06 -28.50 19.67
C LYS A 20 27.73 -29.87 19.73
N LYS A 21 27.37 -30.70 20.71
CA LYS A 21 27.89 -32.08 20.85
C LYS A 21 27.36 -33.01 19.78
N ASP A 22 26.14 -32.79 19.31
CA ASP A 22 25.49 -33.64 18.32
C ASP A 22 25.98 -33.38 16.88
N ILE A 23 26.42 -32.16 16.56
CA ILE A 23 27.12 -31.88 15.29
C ILE A 23 28.30 -32.84 15.07
N GLU A 24 28.87 -33.38 16.16
CA GLU A 24 29.97 -34.35 16.14
C GLU A 24 29.52 -35.82 16.15
N LYS A 25 28.24 -36.15 16.45
CA LYS A 25 27.76 -37.51 16.76
C LYS A 25 26.59 -38.04 15.90
N ASP A 26 25.93 -37.19 15.13
CA ASP A 26 24.94 -37.51 14.09
C ASP A 26 23.62 -38.19 14.53
N ASP A 27 23.02 -37.78 15.66
CA ASP A 27 21.65 -38.18 16.03
C ASP A 27 20.59 -37.25 15.40
N LEU A 28 20.17 -37.59 14.17
CA LEU A 28 19.26 -36.77 13.36
C LEU A 28 17.88 -36.53 14.00
N LYS A 29 17.30 -37.52 14.69
CA LYS A 29 15.93 -37.42 15.22
C LYS A 29 15.86 -36.53 16.45
N THR A 30 16.81 -36.71 17.36
CA THR A 30 16.88 -35.89 18.57
C THR A 30 17.32 -34.47 18.22
N ARG A 31 18.26 -34.29 17.27
CA ARG A 31 18.60 -32.98 16.68
C ARG A 31 17.36 -32.24 16.17
N TYR A 32 16.53 -32.90 15.37
CA TYR A 32 15.31 -32.29 14.84
C TYR A 32 14.39 -31.79 15.97
N ASN A 33 14.12 -32.64 16.97
CA ASN A 33 13.27 -32.27 18.10
C ASN A 33 13.85 -31.10 18.92
N SER A 34 15.15 -31.10 19.16
CA SER A 34 15.86 -30.02 19.86
C SER A 34 15.76 -28.69 19.11
N ILE A 35 15.94 -28.69 17.78
CA ILE A 35 15.81 -27.47 16.97
C ILE A 35 14.36 -26.98 16.93
N VAL A 36 13.38 -27.87 16.82
CA VAL A 36 11.96 -27.50 16.86
C VAL A 36 11.60 -26.88 18.21
N ARG A 37 12.09 -27.46 19.31
CA ARG A 37 11.90 -26.89 20.66
C ARG A 37 12.57 -25.53 20.77
N LEU A 38 13.81 -25.40 20.31
CA LEU A 38 14.53 -24.14 20.31
C LEU A 38 13.78 -23.07 19.49
N LYS A 39 13.22 -23.41 18.32
CA LYS A 39 12.40 -22.49 17.51
C LYS A 39 11.21 -21.94 18.28
N SER A 40 10.56 -22.76 19.12
CA SER A 40 9.44 -22.32 19.95
C SER A 40 9.88 -21.35 21.07
N LEU A 41 11.09 -21.53 21.60
CA LEU A 41 11.66 -20.71 22.68
C LEU A 41 12.25 -19.40 22.16
N VAL A 42 12.82 -19.38 20.96
CA VAL A 42 13.33 -18.17 20.27
C VAL A 42 12.16 -17.38 19.65
N THR A 43 11.20 -17.05 20.51
CA THR A 43 10.12 -16.09 20.27
C THR A 43 10.19 -14.95 21.30
N ASP A 44 10.97 -15.13 22.37
CA ASP A 44 11.23 -14.15 23.40
C ASP A 44 12.61 -13.48 23.26
N LEU A 45 12.71 -12.22 23.68
CA LEU A 45 13.92 -11.42 23.54
C LEU A 45 15.08 -11.97 24.37
N SER A 46 14.84 -12.51 25.56
CA SER A 46 15.94 -12.99 26.41
C SER A 46 16.56 -14.28 25.83
N CYS A 47 15.72 -15.23 25.42
CA CYS A 47 16.14 -16.41 24.66
C CYS A 47 16.88 -16.04 23.37
N ALA A 48 16.39 -15.03 22.63
CA ALA A 48 17.04 -14.55 21.40
C ALA A 48 18.41 -13.89 21.66
N LYS A 49 18.65 -13.31 22.83
CA LYS A 49 19.99 -12.82 23.21
C LYS A 49 20.98 -13.96 23.39
N ILE A 50 20.53 -15.08 23.97
CA ILE A 50 21.37 -16.28 24.15
C ILE A 50 21.74 -16.89 22.79
N THR A 51 20.76 -17.10 21.92
CA THR A 51 21.03 -17.61 20.56
C THR A 51 21.77 -16.61 19.69
N GLY A 52 21.60 -15.30 19.94
CA GLY A 52 22.32 -14.22 19.29
C GLY A 52 23.75 -14.02 19.79
N SER A 53 24.17 -14.72 20.86
CA SER A 53 25.57 -14.76 21.27
C SER A 53 26.43 -15.35 20.15
N LYS A 54 27.70 -14.93 20.03
CA LYS A 54 28.62 -15.47 19.02
C LYS A 54 28.68 -17.01 19.03
N ARG A 55 28.59 -17.62 20.23
CA ARG A 55 28.56 -19.08 20.40
C ARG A 55 27.27 -19.70 19.85
N GLY A 56 26.11 -19.23 20.34
CA GLY A 56 24.81 -19.77 19.94
C GLY A 56 24.55 -19.59 18.44
N PHE A 57 24.91 -18.42 17.91
CA PHE A 57 24.69 -18.08 16.52
C PHE A 57 25.49 -18.97 15.59
N LEU A 58 26.76 -19.26 15.90
CA LEU A 58 27.62 -20.14 15.10
C LEU A 58 27.12 -21.59 15.06
N ILE A 59 26.59 -22.10 16.19
CA ILE A 59 26.00 -23.45 16.24
C ILE A 59 24.80 -23.52 15.30
N LEU A 60 23.90 -22.54 15.37
CA LEU A 60 22.73 -22.46 14.49
C LEU A 60 23.15 -22.28 13.02
N PHE A 61 24.16 -21.44 12.78
CA PHE A 61 24.68 -21.18 11.45
C PHE A 61 25.21 -22.45 10.78
N GLN A 62 25.98 -23.27 11.51
CA GLN A 62 26.48 -24.55 11.00
C GLN A 62 25.35 -25.53 10.65
N LEU A 63 24.29 -25.57 11.45
CA LEU A 63 23.12 -26.42 11.21
C LEU A 63 22.23 -25.92 10.06
N ALA A 64 22.20 -24.61 9.81
CA ALA A 64 21.40 -23.99 8.76
C ALA A 64 22.12 -23.98 7.40
N PHE A 65 23.42 -23.71 7.38
CA PHE A 65 24.22 -23.47 6.17
C PHE A 65 25.39 -24.45 6.01
N SER A 66 25.19 -25.73 6.37
CA SER A 66 26.26 -26.73 6.34
C SER A 66 26.94 -26.83 4.97
N ASN A 67 28.27 -26.76 4.95
CA ASN A 67 29.09 -26.89 3.74
C ASN A 67 29.39 -28.34 3.35
N SER A 68 29.11 -29.29 4.24
CA SER A 68 29.37 -30.71 4.01
C SER A 68 28.16 -31.39 3.38
N THR A 69 28.37 -32.12 2.29
CA THR A 69 27.39 -33.02 1.66
C THR A 69 26.85 -34.12 2.57
N MET A 70 27.49 -34.35 3.73
CA MET A 70 27.10 -35.35 4.72
C MET A 70 26.09 -34.85 5.76
N GLN A 71 25.95 -33.53 5.96
CA GLN A 71 25.06 -32.98 6.99
C GLN A 71 23.79 -32.40 6.36
N GLN A 72 22.63 -32.95 6.70
CA GLN A 72 21.34 -32.39 6.31
C GLN A 72 21.14 -31.00 6.91
N LYS A 73 20.87 -30.02 6.05
CA LYS A 73 20.52 -28.66 6.44
C LYS A 73 19.18 -28.65 7.17
N SER A 74 19.08 -27.81 8.19
CA SER A 74 17.84 -27.65 8.95
C SER A 74 17.16 -26.32 8.65
N ALA A 75 16.02 -26.37 7.95
CA ALA A 75 15.16 -25.21 7.75
C ALA A 75 14.66 -24.62 9.09
N ASN A 76 14.50 -25.45 10.13
CA ASN A 76 14.15 -24.94 11.46
C ASN A 76 15.32 -24.18 12.12
N ALA A 77 16.57 -24.56 11.86
CA ALA A 77 17.73 -23.79 12.35
C ALA A 77 17.81 -22.42 11.66
N ALA A 78 17.56 -22.36 10.34
CA ALA A 78 17.48 -21.10 9.62
C ALA A 78 16.34 -20.19 10.14
N ARG A 79 15.20 -20.76 10.53
CA ARG A 79 14.12 -20.01 11.21
C ARG A 79 14.54 -19.50 12.59
N CYS A 80 15.30 -20.27 13.37
CA CYS A 80 15.86 -19.79 14.64
C CYS A 80 16.80 -18.60 14.41
N ILE A 81 17.64 -18.65 13.36
CA ILE A 81 18.50 -17.53 12.97
C ILE A 81 17.66 -16.30 12.61
N PHE A 82 16.64 -16.47 11.76
CA PHE A 82 15.73 -15.38 11.40
C PHE A 82 15.08 -14.74 12.63
N ASN A 83 14.49 -15.54 13.55
CA ASN A 83 13.88 -15.02 14.76
C ASN A 83 14.90 -14.31 15.66
N THR A 84 16.11 -14.86 15.78
CA THR A 84 17.22 -14.25 16.52
C THR A 84 17.56 -12.88 15.95
N MET A 85 17.72 -12.75 14.63
CA MET A 85 18.03 -11.48 13.94
C MET A 85 16.87 -10.47 13.95
N LEU A 86 15.64 -10.96 14.05
CA LEU A 86 14.45 -10.13 14.19
C LEU A 86 14.38 -9.49 15.57
N LEU A 87 14.61 -10.28 16.63
CA LEU A 87 14.49 -9.85 18.02
C LEU A 87 15.76 -9.17 18.55
N ASN A 88 16.93 -9.59 18.08
CA ASN A 88 18.24 -9.06 18.47
C ASN A 88 19.01 -8.54 17.24
N PRO A 89 18.86 -7.25 16.87
CA PRO A 89 19.49 -6.68 15.69
C PRO A 89 21.03 -6.78 15.66
N ASP A 90 21.70 -6.80 16.81
CA ASP A 90 23.17 -6.91 16.91
C ASP A 90 23.69 -8.24 16.31
N SER A 91 22.85 -9.27 16.29
CA SER A 91 23.21 -10.56 15.69
C SER A 91 23.29 -10.53 14.16
N ARG A 92 22.81 -9.47 13.50
CA ARG A 92 22.88 -9.30 12.05
C ARG A 92 24.32 -9.12 11.58
N ASP A 93 25.15 -8.41 12.35
CA ASP A 93 26.56 -8.23 12.02
C ASP A 93 27.32 -9.56 12.09
N ILE A 94 26.99 -10.41 13.08
CA ILE A 94 27.53 -11.77 13.20
C ILE A 94 27.22 -12.58 11.94
N PHE A 95 26.00 -12.47 11.39
CA PHE A 95 25.63 -13.16 10.15
C PHE A 95 26.47 -12.69 8.95
N ILE A 96 26.67 -11.38 8.81
CA ILE A 96 27.45 -10.79 7.71
C ILE A 96 28.93 -11.18 7.83
N GLU A 97 29.51 -11.12 9.03
CA GLU A 97 30.91 -11.47 9.30
C GLU A 97 31.22 -12.95 9.02
N ASN A 98 30.23 -13.83 9.19
CA ASN A 98 30.39 -15.27 8.92
C ASN A 98 30.01 -15.66 7.47
N ASN A 99 30.05 -14.71 6.54
CA ASN A 99 29.73 -14.90 5.13
C ASN A 99 28.32 -15.46 4.85
N GLY A 100 27.35 -15.17 5.72
CA GLY A 100 25.99 -15.68 5.57
C GLY A 100 25.31 -15.24 4.28
N ILE A 101 25.62 -14.03 3.78
CA ILE A 101 25.09 -13.53 2.51
C ILE A 101 25.62 -14.39 1.35
N GLN A 102 26.92 -14.69 1.34
CA GLN A 102 27.56 -15.52 0.31
C GLN A 102 26.95 -16.93 0.27
N HIS A 103 26.65 -17.50 1.45
CA HIS A 103 25.95 -18.78 1.54
C HIS A 103 24.57 -18.72 0.90
N ILE A 104 23.74 -17.73 1.24
CA ILE A 104 22.41 -17.57 0.64
C ILE A 104 22.50 -17.36 -0.88
N MET A 105 23.43 -16.51 -1.34
CA MET A 105 23.64 -16.24 -2.77
C MET A 105 24.02 -17.50 -3.55
N LYS A 106 24.87 -18.35 -2.96
CA LYS A 106 25.23 -19.64 -3.54
C LYS A 106 24.01 -20.57 -3.63
N GLU A 107 23.22 -20.69 -2.55
CA GLU A 107 22.02 -21.52 -2.54
C GLU A 107 20.99 -21.08 -3.58
N TYR A 108 20.77 -19.77 -3.71
CA TYR A 108 19.92 -19.21 -4.77
C TYR A 108 20.41 -19.60 -6.17
N THR A 109 21.72 -19.49 -6.40
CA THR A 109 22.32 -19.90 -7.66
C THR A 109 22.16 -21.42 -7.90
N ASP A 110 22.25 -22.24 -6.85
CA ASP A 110 22.09 -23.68 -6.95
C ASP A 110 20.63 -24.09 -7.20
N PHE A 111 19.66 -23.43 -6.57
CA PHE A 111 18.23 -23.63 -6.84
C PHE A 111 17.87 -23.30 -8.30
N LEU A 112 18.44 -22.24 -8.88
CA LEU A 112 18.21 -21.86 -10.28
C LEU A 112 18.77 -22.88 -11.29
N LYS A 113 19.68 -23.76 -10.89
CA LYS A 113 20.18 -24.87 -11.74
C LYS A 113 19.24 -26.06 -11.74
N LEU A 114 18.29 -26.13 -10.81
CA LEU A 114 17.35 -27.23 -10.74
C LEU A 114 16.34 -27.13 -11.90
N PRO A 115 15.91 -28.27 -12.48
CA PRO A 115 14.90 -28.25 -13.54
C PRO A 115 13.53 -27.79 -13.01
N LEU A 116 13.25 -28.02 -11.73
CA LEU A 116 12.06 -27.57 -11.04
C LEU A 116 12.38 -27.38 -9.54
N ILE A 117 11.91 -26.27 -8.97
CA ILE A 117 12.05 -26.01 -7.52
C ILE A 117 10.89 -26.71 -6.81
N HIS A 118 11.20 -27.61 -5.89
CA HIS A 118 10.21 -28.36 -5.12
C HIS A 118 9.75 -27.60 -3.87
N GLU A 119 8.70 -28.10 -3.21
CA GLU A 119 8.11 -27.43 -2.03
C GLU A 119 9.12 -27.23 -0.89
N ASP A 120 9.98 -28.21 -0.63
CA ASP A 120 11.04 -28.10 0.38
C ASP A 120 12.05 -27.00 0.04
N ASP A 121 12.36 -26.81 -1.25
CA ASP A 121 13.26 -25.74 -1.70
C ASP A 121 12.60 -24.37 -1.54
N PHE A 122 11.30 -24.25 -1.82
CA PHE A 122 10.53 -23.03 -1.54
C PHE A 122 10.53 -22.69 -0.04
N ASP A 123 10.57 -23.69 0.86
CA ASP A 123 10.68 -23.41 2.29
C ASP A 123 12.01 -22.76 2.66
N PHE A 124 13.13 -23.26 2.12
CA PHE A 124 14.44 -22.63 2.30
C PHE A 124 14.48 -21.23 1.67
N MET A 125 14.02 -21.10 0.43
CA MET A 125 13.96 -19.81 -0.26
C MET A 125 13.18 -18.79 0.56
N PHE A 126 12.00 -19.14 1.09
CA PHE A 126 11.21 -18.25 1.94
C PHE A 126 12.00 -17.71 3.13
N ILE A 127 12.72 -18.59 3.84
CA ILE A 127 13.48 -18.21 5.03
C ILE A 127 14.68 -17.34 4.64
N TYR A 128 15.41 -17.71 3.59
CA TYR A 128 16.55 -16.96 3.09
C TYR A 128 16.16 -15.58 2.61
N THR A 129 15.06 -15.46 1.86
CA THR A 129 14.52 -14.18 1.41
C THR A 129 14.18 -13.28 2.58
N ARG A 130 13.60 -13.84 3.65
CA ARG A 130 13.29 -13.08 4.87
C ARG A 130 14.53 -12.62 5.62
N ILE A 131 15.58 -13.45 5.68
CA ILE A 131 16.87 -13.05 6.26
C ILE A 131 17.45 -11.88 5.45
N LEU A 132 17.48 -12.00 4.12
CA LEU A 132 17.96 -10.92 3.25
C LEU A 132 17.09 -9.66 3.38
N PHE A 133 15.77 -9.80 3.49
CA PHE A 133 14.85 -8.67 3.71
C PHE A 133 15.21 -7.92 5.01
N LEU A 134 15.45 -8.63 6.12
CA LEU A 134 15.86 -7.98 7.37
C LEU A 134 17.19 -7.23 7.23
N LEU A 135 18.15 -7.82 6.53
CA LEU A 135 19.47 -7.23 6.29
C LEU A 135 19.43 -6.02 5.35
N THR A 136 18.40 -5.90 4.51
CA THR A 136 18.25 -4.83 3.51
C THR A 136 17.27 -3.73 3.94
N THR A 137 16.75 -3.78 5.17
CA THR A 137 15.83 -2.74 5.70
C THR A 137 16.46 -1.35 5.77
N GLN A 138 17.79 -1.30 5.96
CA GLN A 138 18.58 -0.07 6.05
C GLN A 138 19.80 -0.16 5.11
N PRO A 139 20.26 0.99 4.57
CA PRO A 139 21.50 1.01 3.80
C PRO A 139 22.69 0.61 4.66
N GLY A 140 23.59 -0.21 4.13
CA GLY A 140 24.76 -0.68 4.87
C GLY A 140 25.53 -1.77 4.16
N LYS A 141 26.46 -2.40 4.91
CA LYS A 141 27.39 -3.44 4.41
C LYS A 141 26.67 -4.61 3.75
N ALA A 142 25.47 -4.95 4.19
CA ALA A 142 24.69 -6.04 3.60
C ALA A 142 24.32 -5.75 2.15
N ILE A 143 23.81 -4.54 1.85
CA ILE A 143 23.43 -4.14 0.49
C ILE A 143 24.68 -4.11 -0.40
N THR A 144 25.78 -3.49 0.05
CA THR A 144 27.02 -3.43 -0.74
C THR A 144 27.54 -4.84 -1.06
N THR A 145 27.52 -5.75 -0.08
CA THR A 145 27.92 -7.15 -0.28
C THR A 145 27.02 -7.86 -1.30
N LEU A 146 25.69 -7.65 -1.24
CA LEU A 146 24.75 -8.23 -2.19
C LEU A 146 24.99 -7.72 -3.62
N MET A 147 25.29 -6.43 -3.76
CA MET A 147 25.61 -5.78 -5.03
C MET A 147 26.89 -6.35 -5.64
N GLU A 148 27.96 -6.46 -4.85
CA GLU A 148 29.23 -7.07 -5.28
C GLU A 148 29.07 -8.53 -5.72
N LEU A 149 28.15 -9.26 -5.10
CA LEU A 149 27.83 -10.65 -5.44
C LEU A 149 26.84 -10.78 -6.62
N GLY A 150 26.38 -9.68 -7.21
CA GLY A 150 25.51 -9.71 -8.39
C GLY A 150 24.06 -10.08 -8.11
N ILE A 151 23.49 -9.67 -6.98
CA ILE A 151 22.09 -9.99 -6.59
C ILE A 151 21.06 -9.70 -7.69
N PHE A 152 21.23 -8.62 -8.47
CA PHE A 152 20.26 -8.25 -9.51
C PHE A 152 20.18 -9.25 -10.67
N GLN A 153 21.27 -9.94 -10.99
CA GLN A 153 21.26 -11.00 -11.99
C GLN A 153 20.41 -12.19 -11.52
N ILE A 154 20.58 -12.57 -10.25
CA ILE A 154 19.78 -13.61 -9.60
C ILE A 154 18.30 -13.19 -9.54
N ILE A 155 18.03 -11.92 -9.24
CA ILE A 155 16.67 -11.38 -9.22
C ILE A 155 15.97 -11.52 -10.56
N ASN A 156 16.62 -11.11 -11.64
CA ASN A 156 16.00 -11.20 -12.97
C ASN A 156 15.70 -12.67 -13.33
N GLN A 157 16.61 -13.60 -13.03
CA GLN A 157 16.40 -15.03 -13.28
C GLN A 157 15.23 -15.60 -12.47
N TYR A 158 15.09 -15.21 -11.19
CA TYR A 158 13.95 -15.65 -10.38
C TYR A 158 12.63 -15.01 -10.81
N LEU A 159 12.63 -13.75 -11.23
CA LEU A 159 11.43 -13.11 -11.77
C LEU A 159 10.91 -13.85 -13.01
N GLU A 160 11.81 -14.22 -13.92
CA GLU A 160 11.48 -15.06 -15.08
C GLU A 160 10.99 -16.46 -14.67
N TYR A 161 11.65 -17.09 -13.69
CA TYR A 161 11.23 -18.38 -13.15
C TYR A 161 9.83 -18.30 -12.52
N PHE A 162 9.55 -17.29 -11.69
CA PHE A 162 8.25 -17.12 -11.04
C PHE A 162 7.14 -16.84 -12.05
N GLU A 163 7.42 -16.04 -13.08
CA GLU A 163 6.49 -15.84 -14.21
C GLU A 163 6.16 -17.17 -14.88
N ALA A 164 7.17 -17.97 -15.24
CA ALA A 164 6.98 -19.27 -15.88
C ALA A 164 6.25 -20.28 -14.97
N TYR A 165 6.61 -20.31 -13.68
CA TYR A 165 6.00 -21.16 -12.67
C TYR A 165 4.51 -20.83 -12.45
N LEU A 166 4.17 -19.54 -12.38
CA LEU A 166 2.78 -19.09 -12.23
C LEU A 166 1.98 -19.09 -13.55
N LYS A 167 2.61 -19.35 -14.70
CA LYS A 167 1.90 -19.58 -15.97
C LYS A 167 1.62 -21.06 -16.25
N SER A 168 2.40 -21.96 -15.65
CA SER A 168 2.37 -23.39 -15.97
C SER A 168 1.32 -24.19 -15.20
N SER A 169 0.70 -23.61 -14.17
CA SER A 169 -0.33 -24.23 -13.35
C SER A 169 -1.42 -23.21 -13.04
N ASP A 170 -2.56 -23.66 -12.52
CA ASP A 170 -3.62 -22.80 -11.97
C ASP A 170 -3.75 -22.97 -10.44
N VAL A 171 -3.05 -23.94 -9.87
CA VAL A 171 -3.05 -24.26 -8.44
C VAL A 171 -1.61 -24.33 -7.97
N TRP A 172 -1.31 -23.59 -6.91
CA TRP A 172 0.02 -23.53 -6.32
C TRP A 172 -0.04 -23.75 -4.82
N PRO A 173 0.98 -24.40 -4.24
CA PRO A 173 1.14 -24.45 -2.79
C PRO A 173 1.16 -23.05 -2.19
N LYS A 174 0.51 -22.85 -1.04
CA LYS A 174 0.52 -21.56 -0.32
C LYS A 174 1.96 -21.08 -0.06
N GLN A 175 2.87 -22.01 0.24
CA GLN A 175 4.27 -21.73 0.51
C GLN A 175 4.99 -21.06 -0.67
N SER A 176 4.73 -21.47 -1.91
CA SER A 176 5.39 -20.85 -3.08
C SER A 176 4.90 -19.42 -3.29
N ILE A 177 3.60 -19.17 -3.14
CA ILE A 177 3.05 -17.80 -3.25
C ILE A 177 3.60 -16.89 -2.14
N CYS A 178 3.67 -17.38 -0.90
CA CYS A 178 4.29 -16.63 0.21
C CYS A 178 5.78 -16.35 -0.05
N THR A 179 6.50 -17.28 -0.68
CA THR A 179 7.91 -17.08 -1.06
C THR A 179 8.06 -15.97 -2.09
N ILE A 180 7.23 -15.98 -3.14
CA ILE A 180 7.21 -14.93 -4.16
C ILE A 180 6.87 -13.58 -3.52
N GLN A 181 5.93 -13.54 -2.58
CA GLN A 181 5.57 -12.32 -1.86
C GLN A 181 6.75 -11.75 -1.05
N GLU A 182 7.46 -12.58 -0.28
CA GLU A 182 8.68 -12.14 0.42
C GLU A 182 9.77 -11.70 -0.56
N TYR A 183 9.83 -12.33 -1.73
CA TYR A 183 10.78 -11.97 -2.78
C TYR A 183 10.53 -10.56 -3.31
N MET A 184 9.27 -10.20 -3.53
CA MET A 184 8.89 -8.85 -3.93
C MET A 184 9.23 -7.82 -2.84
N LYS A 185 9.07 -8.18 -1.56
CA LYS A 185 9.48 -7.29 -0.45
C LYS A 185 11.00 -7.06 -0.42
N LEU A 186 11.78 -8.11 -0.66
CA LEU A 186 13.23 -7.99 -0.80
C LEU A 186 13.59 -7.10 -2.00
N LEU A 187 12.97 -7.34 -3.14
CA LEU A 187 13.16 -6.53 -4.35
C LEU A 187 12.88 -5.06 -4.07
N PHE A 188 11.72 -4.74 -3.47
CA PHE A 188 11.35 -3.38 -3.08
C PHE A 188 12.45 -2.68 -2.27
N ASN A 189 13.00 -3.35 -1.26
CA ASN A 189 14.08 -2.79 -0.44
C ASN A 189 15.34 -2.51 -1.28
N LEU A 190 15.71 -3.44 -2.17
CA LEU A 190 16.89 -3.32 -3.00
C LEU A 190 16.77 -2.18 -4.01
N VAL A 191 15.60 -1.97 -4.61
CA VAL A 191 15.43 -0.93 -5.65
C VAL A 191 15.18 0.46 -5.08
N ARG A 192 14.76 0.60 -3.80
CA ARG A 192 14.38 1.89 -3.19
C ARG A 192 15.50 2.95 -3.20
N GLY A 193 16.76 2.54 -3.30
CA GLY A 193 17.93 3.44 -3.25
C GLY A 193 18.82 3.38 -4.49
N GLU A 194 18.44 2.62 -5.51
CA GLU A 194 19.28 2.39 -6.68
C GLU A 194 18.94 3.38 -7.80
N THR A 195 19.99 3.95 -8.40
CA THR A 195 19.84 4.93 -9.48
C THR A 195 19.94 4.30 -10.86
N ASP A 196 20.51 3.10 -10.97
CA ASP A 196 20.62 2.40 -12.23
C ASP A 196 19.34 1.61 -12.53
N GLU A 197 18.50 2.25 -13.32
CA GLU A 197 17.20 1.74 -13.76
C GLU A 197 17.31 0.48 -14.64
N SER A 198 18.50 0.16 -15.18
CA SER A 198 18.71 -0.98 -16.10
C SER A 198 18.97 -2.32 -15.40
N LEU A 199 19.14 -2.31 -14.07
CA LEU A 199 19.52 -3.51 -13.32
C LEU A 199 18.39 -4.54 -13.20
N ILE A 200 17.12 -4.12 -13.32
CA ILE A 200 15.95 -4.97 -13.17
C ILE A 200 15.17 -5.05 -14.49
N ASN A 201 14.92 -6.27 -14.94
CA ASN A 201 13.96 -6.53 -16.01
C ASN A 201 12.53 -6.42 -15.44
N ILE A 202 11.80 -5.37 -15.82
CA ILE A 202 10.45 -5.12 -15.30
C ILE A 202 9.37 -5.96 -16.00
N LEU A 203 9.68 -6.57 -17.15
CA LEU A 203 8.68 -7.26 -17.98
C LEU A 203 8.01 -8.44 -17.24
N PRO A 204 8.74 -9.31 -16.52
CA PRO A 204 8.11 -10.33 -15.69
C PRO A 204 7.21 -9.75 -14.59
N LEU A 205 7.57 -8.61 -13.98
CA LEU A 205 6.74 -7.96 -12.97
C LEU A 205 5.40 -7.50 -13.54
N ILE A 206 5.40 -6.88 -14.73
CA ILE A 206 4.17 -6.45 -15.41
C ILE A 206 3.28 -7.67 -15.72
N ARG A 207 3.89 -8.75 -16.21
CA ARG A 207 3.14 -9.98 -16.52
C ARG A 207 2.59 -10.66 -15.26
N LEU A 208 3.35 -10.69 -14.18
CA LEU A 208 2.92 -11.16 -12.87
C LEU A 208 1.77 -10.31 -12.31
N LEU A 209 1.82 -8.99 -12.51
CA LEU A 209 0.73 -8.08 -12.13
C LEU A 209 -0.56 -8.44 -12.88
N ASN A 210 -0.49 -8.61 -14.20
CA ASN A 210 -1.65 -9.02 -15.01
C ASN A 210 -2.21 -10.40 -14.58
N LEU A 211 -1.34 -11.36 -14.23
CA LEU A 211 -1.77 -12.66 -13.69
C LEU A 211 -2.47 -12.52 -12.32
N SER A 212 -2.02 -11.58 -11.49
CA SER A 212 -2.61 -11.36 -10.15
C SER A 212 -4.07 -10.92 -10.20
N PHE A 213 -4.50 -10.26 -11.28
CA PHE A 213 -5.90 -9.88 -11.49
C PHE A 213 -6.78 -11.05 -11.90
N SER A 214 -6.21 -12.02 -12.62
CA SER A 214 -6.95 -13.17 -13.17
C SER A 214 -7.21 -14.26 -12.11
N HIS A 215 -6.39 -14.34 -11.06
CA HIS A 215 -6.49 -15.38 -10.04
C HIS A 215 -6.64 -14.78 -8.63
N SER A 216 -7.75 -15.07 -7.96
CA SER A 216 -8.03 -14.57 -6.60
C SER A 216 -6.92 -14.90 -5.59
N ASN A 217 -6.31 -16.08 -5.69
CA ASN A 217 -5.22 -16.51 -4.81
C ASN A 217 -3.93 -15.67 -4.97
N LEU A 218 -3.77 -15.00 -6.12
CA LEU A 218 -2.61 -14.17 -6.43
C LEU A 218 -2.85 -12.70 -6.15
N GLN A 219 -4.07 -12.27 -5.79
CA GLN A 219 -4.38 -10.87 -5.47
C GLN A 219 -3.51 -10.31 -4.34
N GLN A 220 -3.03 -11.18 -3.45
CA GLN A 220 -2.07 -10.82 -2.39
C GLN A 220 -0.67 -10.43 -2.89
N LEU A 221 -0.38 -10.56 -4.18
CA LEU A 221 0.88 -10.12 -4.80
C LEU A 221 0.76 -8.73 -5.43
N THR A 222 -0.46 -8.28 -5.69
CA THR A 222 -0.75 -7.03 -6.43
C THR A 222 0.00 -5.84 -5.84
N PHE A 223 -0.12 -5.62 -4.54
CA PHE A 223 0.45 -4.45 -3.87
C PHE A 223 1.97 -4.54 -3.75
N GLU A 224 2.50 -5.74 -3.54
CA GLU A 224 3.92 -6.01 -3.47
C GLU A 224 4.59 -5.74 -4.82
N ILE A 225 3.95 -6.14 -5.92
CA ILE A 225 4.43 -5.85 -7.28
C ILE A 225 4.33 -4.35 -7.57
N ILE A 226 3.20 -3.71 -7.23
CA ILE A 226 3.03 -2.25 -7.39
C ILE A 226 4.12 -1.49 -6.63
N ASN A 227 4.40 -1.88 -5.39
CA ASN A 227 5.44 -1.25 -4.58
C ASN A 227 6.82 -1.38 -5.24
N CYS A 228 7.15 -2.52 -5.86
CA CYS A 228 8.36 -2.65 -6.66
C CYS A 228 8.36 -1.69 -7.87
N LEU A 229 7.26 -1.67 -8.63
CA LEU A 229 7.12 -0.83 -9.82
C LEU A 229 7.16 0.68 -9.49
N LEU A 230 6.78 1.09 -8.28
CA LEU A 230 6.94 2.48 -7.82
C LEU A 230 8.39 2.96 -7.83
N ASN A 231 9.36 2.07 -7.66
CA ASN A 231 10.79 2.40 -7.65
C ASN A 231 11.51 2.08 -8.97
N LEU A 232 10.82 1.51 -9.97
CA LEU A 232 11.42 1.06 -11.24
C LEU A 232 10.93 1.90 -12.44
N PRO A 233 11.67 2.02 -13.55
CA PRO A 233 11.14 2.66 -14.75
C PRO A 233 9.90 1.90 -15.24
N ILE A 234 8.77 2.58 -15.50
CA ILE A 234 7.51 1.92 -15.91
C ILE A 234 7.19 2.09 -17.39
N THR A 235 8.12 2.57 -18.20
CA THR A 235 7.88 2.85 -19.63
C THR A 235 7.44 1.63 -20.42
N GLU A 236 8.01 0.45 -20.15
CA GLU A 236 7.63 -0.81 -20.79
C GLU A 236 6.19 -1.25 -20.47
N LEU A 237 5.58 -0.76 -19.39
CA LEU A 237 4.18 -1.04 -19.06
C LEU A 237 3.25 -0.61 -20.21
N PHE A 238 3.59 0.50 -20.87
CA PHE A 238 2.78 1.12 -21.92
C PHE A 238 2.93 0.47 -23.29
N ASN A 239 3.77 -0.56 -23.42
CA ASN A 239 3.84 -1.34 -24.65
C ASN A 239 2.50 -2.07 -24.88
N PRO A 240 1.88 -1.97 -26.08
CA PRO A 240 0.61 -2.64 -26.38
C PRO A 240 0.59 -4.15 -26.07
N GLU A 241 1.73 -4.84 -26.18
CA GLU A 241 1.85 -6.27 -25.86
C GLU A 241 1.55 -6.57 -24.37
N ASN A 242 1.79 -5.58 -23.50
CA ASN A 242 1.59 -5.70 -22.05
C ASN A 242 0.18 -5.31 -21.59
N ARG A 243 -0.70 -4.94 -22.53
CA ARG A 243 -2.12 -4.59 -22.28
C ARG A 243 -2.28 -3.53 -21.16
N PRO A 244 -1.68 -2.34 -21.31
CA PRO A 244 -1.70 -1.30 -20.27
C PRO A 244 -3.12 -0.89 -19.87
N GLU A 245 -4.03 -0.72 -20.83
CA GLU A 245 -5.43 -0.32 -20.58
C GLU A 245 -6.13 -1.30 -19.64
N TYR A 246 -6.03 -2.61 -19.91
CA TYR A 246 -6.56 -3.67 -19.04
C TYR A 246 -5.96 -3.60 -17.64
N CYS A 247 -4.63 -3.44 -17.53
CA CYS A 247 -3.97 -3.34 -16.24
C CYS A 247 -4.49 -2.14 -15.43
N ILE A 248 -4.62 -0.97 -16.05
CA ILE A 248 -5.09 0.24 -15.38
C ILE A 248 -6.58 0.12 -14.97
N GLU A 249 -7.43 -0.48 -15.80
CA GLU A 249 -8.84 -0.73 -15.45
C GLU A 249 -8.99 -1.65 -14.24
N GLU A 250 -8.22 -2.74 -14.15
CA GLU A 250 -8.27 -3.63 -12.99
C GLU A 250 -7.79 -2.93 -11.72
N LEU A 251 -6.74 -2.13 -11.80
CA LEU A 251 -6.27 -1.32 -10.67
C LEU A 251 -7.32 -0.28 -10.24
N LEU A 252 -8.06 0.32 -11.19
CA LEU A 252 -9.14 1.26 -10.88
C LEU A 252 -10.30 0.55 -10.18
N LYS A 253 -10.66 -0.68 -10.58
CA LYS A 253 -11.67 -1.50 -9.87
C LYS A 253 -11.22 -1.84 -8.44
N ILE A 254 -9.94 -2.13 -8.25
CA ILE A 254 -9.36 -2.37 -6.92
C ILE A 254 -9.45 -1.09 -6.08
N LEU A 255 -9.03 0.06 -6.62
CA LEU A 255 -9.15 1.35 -5.94
C LEU A 255 -10.60 1.63 -5.55
N ASP A 256 -11.53 1.43 -6.47
CA ASP A 256 -12.96 1.63 -6.24
C ASP A 256 -13.51 0.82 -5.07
N THR A 257 -13.11 -0.46 -5.00
CA THR A 257 -13.46 -1.36 -3.90
C THR A 257 -12.86 -0.89 -2.57
N LEU A 258 -11.62 -0.41 -2.57
CA LEU A 258 -10.96 0.10 -1.37
C LEU A 258 -11.60 1.40 -0.87
N LEU A 259 -11.96 2.32 -1.77
CA LEU A 259 -12.64 3.56 -1.40
C LEU A 259 -14.07 3.28 -0.89
N LEU A 260 -14.77 2.31 -1.49
CA LEU A 260 -16.07 1.87 -1.00
C LEU A 260 -16.00 1.33 0.44
N ASN A 261 -14.94 0.58 0.78
CA ASN A 261 -14.73 0.10 2.15
C ASN A 261 -14.56 1.24 3.16
N ILE A 262 -13.92 2.35 2.76
CA ILE A 262 -13.82 3.55 3.60
C ILE A 262 -15.21 4.16 3.80
N ASP A 263 -15.97 4.36 2.72
CA ASP A 263 -17.31 4.95 2.79
C ASP A 263 -18.23 4.13 3.71
N LEU A 264 -18.27 2.79 3.52
CA LEU A 264 -19.06 1.89 4.38
C LEU A 264 -18.57 1.91 5.82
N GLY A 265 -17.26 2.00 6.05
CA GLY A 265 -16.66 2.11 7.39
C GLY A 265 -17.00 3.41 8.12
N ILE A 266 -17.18 4.51 7.38
CA ILE A 266 -17.61 5.80 7.93
C ILE A 266 -19.10 5.75 8.29
N HIS A 267 -19.95 5.22 7.41
CA HIS A 267 -21.41 5.17 7.62
C HIS A 267 -21.86 4.13 8.66
N SER A 268 -21.07 3.09 8.92
CA SER A 268 -21.38 2.07 9.93
C SER A 268 -21.03 2.50 11.37
N ASN A 269 -20.17 3.50 11.54
CA ASN A 269 -19.62 3.92 12.84
C ASN A 269 -20.33 5.14 13.47
N ASP A 270 -21.63 5.32 13.23
CA ASP A 270 -22.49 6.33 13.91
C ASP A 270 -22.54 6.17 15.45
N GLN A 271 -21.84 5.17 16.01
CA GLN A 271 -21.61 5.03 17.45
C GLN A 271 -20.12 5.26 17.78
N SER A 272 -19.79 6.52 18.03
CA SER A 272 -18.77 6.99 18.99
C SER A 272 -17.58 6.04 19.24
N SER A 273 -16.80 5.75 18.22
CA SER A 273 -15.46 5.20 18.36
C SER A 273 -14.58 5.83 17.29
N SER A 274 -13.40 6.31 17.70
CA SER A 274 -12.40 6.92 16.82
C SER A 274 -12.28 6.11 15.54
N VAL A 275 -12.51 6.74 14.39
CA VAL A 275 -12.38 6.12 13.07
C VAL A 275 -10.90 5.80 12.84
N ASN A 276 -10.43 4.70 13.40
CA ASN A 276 -9.09 4.19 13.15
C ASN A 276 -9.17 3.39 11.86
N LEU A 277 -8.72 4.02 10.77
CA LEU A 277 -8.50 3.32 9.52
C LEU A 277 -7.48 2.20 9.76
N ASP A 278 -7.74 1.02 9.21
CA ASP A 278 -6.72 -0.02 9.18
C ASP A 278 -5.49 0.52 8.44
N SER A 279 -4.36 0.60 9.14
CA SER A 279 -3.09 1.08 8.59
C SER A 279 -2.69 0.31 7.32
N ALA A 280 -3.07 -0.97 7.22
CA ALA A 280 -2.84 -1.76 6.02
C ALA A 280 -3.68 -1.28 4.83
N LEU A 281 -4.94 -0.89 5.07
CA LEU A 281 -5.82 -0.35 4.03
C LEU A 281 -5.38 1.04 3.56
N GLU A 282 -4.98 1.90 4.50
CA GLU A 282 -4.39 3.21 4.18
C GLU A 282 -3.16 3.06 3.28
N THR A 283 -2.22 2.20 3.66
CA THR A 283 -0.99 1.94 2.90
C THR A 283 -1.31 1.45 1.48
N LYS A 284 -2.28 0.54 1.31
CA LYS A 284 -2.70 0.01 0.00
C LYS A 284 -3.26 1.10 -0.91
N ILE A 285 -4.10 1.99 -0.37
CA ILE A 285 -4.67 3.11 -1.13
C ILE A 285 -3.57 4.09 -1.54
N LEU A 286 -2.67 4.43 -0.62
CA LEU A 286 -1.54 5.32 -0.91
C LEU A 286 -0.62 4.73 -1.99
N SER A 287 -0.31 3.43 -1.94
CA SER A 287 0.47 2.76 -2.99
C SER A 287 -0.19 2.87 -4.36
N LEU A 288 -1.51 2.64 -4.46
CA LEU A 288 -2.25 2.74 -5.72
C LEU A 288 -2.30 4.18 -6.25
N ILE A 289 -2.64 5.15 -5.40
CA ILE A 289 -2.71 6.55 -5.81
C ILE A 289 -1.33 7.02 -6.29
N THR A 290 -0.27 6.69 -5.54
CA THR A 290 1.10 7.03 -5.93
C THR A 290 1.48 6.36 -7.25
N PHE A 291 1.03 5.12 -7.48
CA PHE A 291 1.26 4.41 -8.72
C PHE A 291 0.52 5.07 -9.89
N PHE A 292 -0.75 5.47 -9.72
CA PHE A 292 -1.49 6.20 -10.75
C PHE A 292 -0.86 7.55 -11.09
N ARG A 293 -0.36 8.29 -10.10
CA ARG A 293 0.39 9.54 -10.35
C ARG A 293 1.67 9.27 -11.15
N LYS A 294 2.39 8.20 -10.82
CA LYS A 294 3.56 7.76 -11.60
C LYS A 294 3.16 7.36 -13.03
N VAL A 295 2.07 6.62 -13.20
CA VAL A 295 1.52 6.25 -14.50
C VAL A 295 1.23 7.50 -15.31
N LEU A 296 0.47 8.45 -14.75
CA LEU A 296 0.09 9.70 -15.42
C LEU A 296 1.30 10.49 -15.92
N LYS A 297 2.38 10.54 -15.13
CA LYS A 297 3.63 11.22 -15.52
C LYS A 297 4.31 10.62 -16.76
N HIS A 298 4.12 9.32 -17.01
CA HIS A 298 4.85 8.59 -18.05
C HIS A 298 3.93 7.98 -19.14
N SER A 299 2.62 8.18 -19.02
CA SER A 299 1.61 7.52 -19.84
C SER A 299 1.44 8.14 -21.22
N THR A 300 0.70 7.43 -22.07
CA THR A 300 0.18 7.91 -23.35
C THR A 300 -1.19 8.57 -23.18
N GLU A 301 -1.60 9.40 -24.14
CA GLU A 301 -2.91 10.09 -24.16
C GLU A 301 -4.12 9.14 -23.92
N PRO A 302 -4.18 7.91 -24.49
CA PRO A 302 -5.28 6.98 -24.20
C PRO A 302 -5.39 6.56 -22.73
N ILE A 303 -4.27 6.36 -22.04
CA ILE A 303 -4.25 5.96 -20.63
C ILE A 303 -4.63 7.13 -19.72
N GLU A 304 -4.17 8.33 -20.05
CA GLU A 304 -4.60 9.55 -19.36
C GLU A 304 -6.11 9.77 -19.52
N ALA A 305 -6.65 9.62 -20.74
CA ALA A 305 -8.08 9.70 -20.99
C ALA A 305 -8.88 8.63 -20.20
N LEU A 306 -8.34 7.42 -20.07
CA LEU A 306 -8.95 6.34 -19.28
C LEU A 306 -8.99 6.69 -17.79
N LEU A 307 -7.89 7.19 -17.23
CA LEU A 307 -7.84 7.65 -15.84
C LEU A 307 -8.82 8.81 -15.61
N ALA A 308 -8.84 9.79 -16.51
CA ALA A 308 -9.76 10.93 -16.46
C ALA A 308 -11.22 10.48 -16.53
N PHE A 309 -11.55 9.52 -17.40
CA PHE A 309 -12.90 8.98 -17.56
C PHE A 309 -13.44 8.36 -16.26
N HIS A 310 -12.59 7.65 -15.51
CA HIS A 310 -12.98 6.94 -14.30
C HIS A 310 -12.90 7.80 -13.02
N LEU A 311 -11.92 8.69 -12.91
CA LEU A 311 -11.65 9.47 -11.69
C LEU A 311 -12.29 10.86 -11.70
N LEU A 312 -12.50 11.48 -12.87
CA LEU A 312 -13.13 12.79 -12.96
C LEU A 312 -14.65 12.69 -13.15
N PRO A 313 -15.44 13.65 -12.61
CA PRO A 313 -16.89 13.65 -12.77
C PRO A 313 -17.33 13.69 -14.23
N GLN A 314 -18.13 12.70 -14.63
CA GLN A 314 -18.73 12.62 -15.95
C GLN A 314 -20.09 13.33 -16.00
N SER A 315 -20.66 13.53 -17.19
CA SER A 315 -21.96 14.18 -17.36
C SER A 315 -23.08 13.51 -16.54
N LYS A 316 -22.99 12.19 -16.31
CA LYS A 316 -23.92 11.44 -15.44
C LYS A 316 -23.80 11.86 -13.98
N ASP A 317 -22.58 12.12 -13.49
CA ASP A 317 -22.35 12.53 -12.11
C ASP A 317 -22.94 13.92 -11.83
N ARG A 318 -22.99 14.80 -12.85
CA ARG A 318 -23.54 16.16 -12.77
C ARG A 318 -25.08 16.22 -12.79
N GLN A 319 -25.76 15.08 -12.87
CA GLN A 319 -27.23 15.03 -12.69
C GLN A 319 -27.64 15.16 -11.22
N GLN A 320 -26.71 14.92 -10.30
CA GLN A 320 -26.89 15.11 -8.87
C GLN A 320 -25.73 15.92 -8.29
N ILE A 321 -25.86 16.38 -7.05
CA ILE A 321 -24.78 17.09 -6.37
C ILE A 321 -23.53 16.20 -6.39
N LEU A 322 -22.40 16.76 -6.82
CA LEU A 322 -21.15 16.02 -6.92
C LEU A 322 -20.80 15.35 -5.59
N GLY A 323 -20.23 14.15 -5.65
CA GLY A 323 -19.89 13.36 -4.48
C GLY A 323 -21.07 12.64 -3.80
N ARG A 324 -22.32 12.79 -4.27
CA ARG A 324 -23.47 11.99 -3.78
C ARG A 324 -23.70 10.69 -4.56
N GLY A 325 -23.07 10.52 -5.72
CA GLY A 325 -23.21 9.33 -6.55
C GLY A 325 -22.48 8.09 -6.05
N ASP A 326 -22.68 6.99 -6.75
CA ASP A 326 -22.10 5.67 -6.51
C ASP A 326 -20.92 5.35 -7.45
N THR A 327 -20.48 6.32 -8.24
CA THR A 327 -19.35 6.23 -9.15
C THR A 327 -18.01 6.36 -8.43
N LEU A 328 -16.93 5.86 -9.04
CA LEU A 328 -15.57 6.01 -8.53
C LEU A 328 -15.20 7.50 -8.37
N SER A 329 -15.54 8.35 -9.35
CA SER A 329 -15.38 9.80 -9.27
C SER A 329 -16.08 10.37 -8.03
N SER A 330 -17.33 9.99 -7.76
CA SER A 330 -18.08 10.43 -6.58
C SER A 330 -17.43 9.96 -5.28
N ARG A 331 -16.93 8.70 -5.23
CA ARG A 331 -16.16 8.17 -4.09
C ARG A 331 -14.87 8.95 -3.88
N ALA A 332 -14.09 9.21 -4.93
CA ALA A 332 -12.86 9.98 -4.87
C ALA A 332 -13.09 11.39 -4.29
N LEU A 333 -14.17 12.07 -4.70
CA LEU A 333 -14.56 13.37 -4.14
C LEU A 333 -14.93 13.30 -2.66
N ARG A 334 -15.66 12.28 -2.22
CA ARG A 334 -15.95 12.08 -0.78
C ARG A 334 -14.68 11.88 0.02
N ILE A 335 -13.72 11.12 -0.51
CA ILE A 335 -12.42 10.89 0.11
C ILE A 335 -11.61 12.18 0.26
N MET A 336 -11.86 13.21 -0.56
CA MET A 336 -11.27 14.54 -0.32
C MET A 336 -11.78 15.23 0.97
N THR A 337 -12.86 14.72 1.57
CA THR A 337 -13.51 15.33 2.75
C THR A 337 -13.37 14.49 4.03
N VAL A 338 -12.78 13.29 3.94
CA VAL A 338 -12.61 12.39 5.09
C VAL A 338 -11.52 12.87 6.07
N PRO A 339 -11.56 12.44 7.34
CA PRO A 339 -10.57 12.83 8.35
C PRO A 339 -9.22 12.07 8.21
N PHE A 340 -8.88 11.56 7.03
CA PHE A 340 -7.60 10.88 6.74
C PHE A 340 -6.72 11.78 5.88
N PRO A 341 -5.83 12.60 6.47
CA PRO A 341 -5.12 13.65 5.75
C PRO A 341 -4.21 13.11 4.65
N LEU A 342 -3.52 11.98 4.87
CA LEU A 342 -2.60 11.39 3.89
C LEU A 342 -3.34 10.94 2.62
N ILE A 343 -4.45 10.23 2.79
CA ILE A 343 -5.27 9.78 1.65
C ILE A 343 -5.90 10.97 0.94
N ARG A 344 -6.50 11.89 1.71
CA ARG A 344 -7.12 13.11 1.20
C ARG A 344 -6.15 13.93 0.35
N GLU A 345 -4.94 14.17 0.86
CA GLU A 345 -3.92 14.90 0.13
C GLU A 345 -3.48 14.15 -1.12
N SER A 346 -3.22 12.84 -1.01
CA SER A 346 -2.77 12.03 -2.14
C SER A 346 -3.78 11.98 -3.28
N ILE A 347 -5.07 11.77 -2.98
CA ILE A 347 -6.13 11.73 -4.01
C ILE A 347 -6.32 13.12 -4.64
N SER A 348 -6.21 14.19 -3.84
CA SER A 348 -6.35 15.56 -4.34
C SER A 348 -5.23 15.89 -5.33
N TRP A 349 -3.99 15.49 -5.03
CA TRP A 349 -2.87 15.62 -5.97
C TRP A 349 -3.10 14.85 -7.26
N LEU A 350 -3.58 13.60 -7.19
CA LEU A 350 -3.89 12.82 -8.39
C LEU A 350 -4.95 13.52 -9.27
N LEU A 351 -6.04 14.00 -8.66
CA LEU A 351 -7.10 14.71 -9.39
C LEU A 351 -6.59 16.05 -9.96
N TYR A 352 -5.71 16.76 -9.25
CA TYR A 352 -5.10 18.00 -9.74
C TYR A 352 -4.20 17.75 -10.95
N GLU A 353 -3.36 16.71 -10.88
CA GLU A 353 -2.48 16.31 -11.98
C GLU A 353 -3.28 15.86 -13.22
N LEU A 354 -4.42 15.18 -13.04
CA LEU A 354 -5.34 14.82 -14.13
C LEU A 354 -6.01 16.03 -14.80
N ASN A 355 -6.04 17.19 -14.12
CA ASN A 355 -6.47 18.46 -14.70
C ASN A 355 -5.26 19.29 -15.17
N HIS A 356 -4.18 18.62 -15.57
CA HIS A 356 -2.94 19.22 -16.07
C HIS A 356 -2.30 20.23 -15.12
N SER A 357 -2.53 20.09 -13.81
CA SER A 357 -2.06 21.03 -12.80
C SER A 357 -2.52 22.48 -13.02
N ASP A 358 -3.70 22.66 -13.63
CA ASP A 358 -4.32 23.97 -13.85
C ASP A 358 -5.47 24.19 -12.86
N GLU A 359 -5.44 25.30 -12.13
CA GLU A 359 -6.39 25.58 -11.05
C GLU A 359 -7.81 25.78 -11.58
N THR A 360 -7.94 26.42 -12.74
CA THR A 360 -9.26 26.73 -13.32
C THR A 360 -9.93 25.47 -13.84
N SER A 361 -9.18 24.61 -14.53
CA SER A 361 -9.64 23.31 -15.03
C SER A 361 -10.00 22.39 -13.86
N PHE A 362 -9.19 22.37 -12.80
CA PHE A 362 -9.47 21.60 -11.60
C PHE A 362 -10.77 22.04 -10.91
N ILE A 363 -10.97 23.34 -10.67
CA ILE A 363 -12.20 23.88 -10.06
C ILE A 363 -13.42 23.57 -10.92
N ASN A 364 -13.32 23.76 -12.24
CA ASN A 364 -14.43 23.48 -13.16
C ASN A 364 -14.78 21.98 -13.22
N SER A 365 -13.78 21.12 -13.11
CA SER A 365 -13.93 19.67 -13.17
C SER A 365 -14.59 19.12 -11.91
N ILE A 366 -14.02 19.36 -10.73
CA ILE A 366 -14.46 18.72 -9.48
C ILE A 366 -15.40 19.59 -8.62
N GLY A 367 -15.59 20.85 -8.99
CA GLY A 367 -16.39 21.81 -8.25
C GLY A 367 -15.61 22.57 -7.17
N PHE A 368 -16.01 23.81 -6.92
CA PHE A 368 -15.29 24.73 -6.03
C PHE A 368 -15.20 24.22 -4.58
N GLY A 369 -16.26 23.58 -4.08
CA GLY A 369 -16.30 23.08 -2.70
C GLY A 369 -15.23 22.03 -2.39
N TYR A 370 -14.95 21.13 -3.34
CA TYR A 370 -13.91 20.12 -3.19
C TYR A 370 -12.51 20.68 -3.49
N ALA A 371 -12.39 21.54 -4.51
CA ALA A 371 -11.10 22.09 -4.94
C ALA A 371 -10.49 23.10 -3.95
N SER A 372 -11.31 24.04 -3.45
CA SER A 372 -10.82 25.17 -2.66
C SER A 372 -10.08 24.76 -1.39
N GLY A 373 -10.57 23.75 -0.66
CA GLY A 373 -9.92 23.25 0.56
C GLY A 373 -8.51 22.72 0.29
N PHE A 374 -8.32 22.00 -0.81
CA PHE A 374 -7.02 21.50 -1.24
C PHE A 374 -6.10 22.64 -1.68
N LEU A 375 -6.56 23.52 -2.57
CA LEU A 375 -5.75 24.62 -3.11
C LEU A 375 -5.26 25.57 -2.00
N VAL A 376 -6.13 25.92 -1.04
CA VAL A 376 -5.74 26.71 0.14
C VAL A 376 -4.70 25.97 0.98
N SER A 377 -4.87 24.67 1.20
CA SER A 377 -3.93 23.89 2.04
C SER A 377 -2.53 23.78 1.42
N GLN A 378 -2.44 23.78 0.09
CA GLN A 378 -1.19 23.73 -0.66
C GLN A 378 -0.62 25.11 -0.97
N GLY A 379 -1.31 26.20 -0.59
CA GLY A 379 -0.88 27.57 -0.88
C GLY A 379 -0.93 27.94 -2.37
N ILE A 380 -1.73 27.22 -3.17
CA ILE A 380 -1.88 27.47 -4.60
C ILE A 380 -2.90 28.61 -4.78
N PRO A 381 -2.53 29.74 -5.41
CA PRO A 381 -3.44 30.85 -5.63
C PRO A 381 -4.50 30.46 -6.67
N PHE A 382 -5.76 30.75 -6.37
CA PHE A 382 -6.86 30.55 -7.31
C PHE A 382 -7.83 31.74 -7.25
N THR A 383 -8.53 31.95 -8.35
CA THR A 383 -9.62 32.93 -8.40
C THR A 383 -10.87 32.29 -7.81
N SER A 384 -11.38 32.85 -6.71
CA SER A 384 -12.72 32.49 -6.24
C SER A 384 -13.72 32.88 -7.34
N PRO A 385 -14.72 32.04 -7.67
CA PRO A 385 -15.82 32.46 -8.52
C PRO A 385 -16.42 33.73 -7.92
N ASP A 386 -16.37 34.83 -8.65
CA ASP A 386 -16.94 36.09 -8.19
C ASP A 386 -18.47 35.94 -8.08
N SER A 387 -19.10 36.69 -7.18
CA SER A 387 -20.57 36.70 -7.05
C SER A 387 -21.33 37.09 -8.34
N LYS A 388 -20.63 37.61 -9.35
CA LYS A 388 -21.15 37.92 -10.68
C LYS A 388 -20.84 36.84 -11.72
N ASP A 389 -19.87 35.97 -11.45
CA ASP A 389 -19.49 34.79 -12.24
C ASP A 389 -20.26 33.53 -11.82
N PHE A 390 -21.28 33.66 -10.96
CA PHE A 390 -22.33 32.63 -10.80
C PHE A 390 -23.17 32.41 -12.07
N GLN A 391 -22.83 33.09 -13.17
CA GLN A 391 -23.26 32.63 -14.48
C GLN A 391 -22.55 31.30 -14.74
N ALA A 392 -23.33 30.23 -14.63
CA ALA A 392 -22.92 28.87 -14.95
C ALA A 392 -22.20 28.86 -16.31
N THR A 393 -20.87 28.89 -16.28
CA THR A 393 -20.05 28.61 -17.46
C THR A 393 -20.41 27.21 -17.91
N ASP A 394 -20.83 27.08 -19.17
CA ASP A 394 -21.31 25.83 -19.77
C ASP A 394 -22.54 25.19 -19.09
N GLY A 395 -23.33 25.98 -18.35
CA GLY A 395 -24.55 25.48 -17.72
C GLY A 395 -24.34 24.59 -16.49
N ILE A 396 -23.17 24.67 -15.85
CA ILE A 396 -22.84 23.96 -14.60
C ILE A 396 -22.82 24.92 -13.41
N ASN A 397 -23.48 24.55 -12.31
CA ASN A 397 -23.47 25.31 -11.06
C ASN A 397 -22.13 25.12 -10.33
N PRO A 398 -21.36 26.19 -10.04
CA PRO A 398 -20.03 26.09 -9.45
C PRO A 398 -20.03 25.59 -7.98
N ILE A 399 -21.17 25.67 -7.28
CA ILE A 399 -21.31 25.24 -5.89
C ILE A 399 -21.65 23.75 -5.83
N THR A 400 -22.69 23.33 -6.55
CA THR A 400 -23.19 21.94 -6.49
C THR A 400 -22.52 21.01 -7.50
N GLY A 401 -21.87 21.59 -8.52
CA GLY A 401 -21.29 20.88 -9.67
C GLY A 401 -22.33 20.26 -10.61
N GLN A 402 -23.62 20.50 -10.37
CA GLN A 402 -24.74 20.00 -11.16
C GLN A 402 -24.92 20.79 -12.45
N THR A 403 -25.52 20.16 -13.46
CA THR A 403 -26.07 20.93 -14.59
C THR A 403 -27.31 21.72 -14.14
N LEU A 404 -27.48 22.93 -14.67
CA LEU A 404 -28.63 23.78 -14.36
C LEU A 404 -29.96 23.11 -14.68
N GLU A 405 -29.99 22.26 -15.71
CA GLU A 405 -31.18 21.48 -16.06
C GLU A 405 -31.55 20.47 -14.98
N ALA A 406 -30.56 19.71 -14.48
CA ALA A 406 -30.77 18.73 -13.43
C ALA A 406 -31.16 19.40 -12.11
N GLU A 407 -30.54 20.54 -11.78
CA GLU A 407 -30.92 21.35 -10.62
C GLU A 407 -32.38 21.83 -10.73
N ARG A 408 -32.79 22.36 -11.88
CA ARG A 408 -34.18 22.79 -12.11
C ARG A 408 -35.16 21.62 -12.01
N MET A 409 -34.83 20.46 -12.56
CA MET A 409 -35.66 19.26 -12.43
C MET A 409 -35.76 18.78 -10.96
N ALA A 410 -34.65 18.83 -10.21
CA ALA A 410 -34.65 18.49 -8.79
C ALA A 410 -35.53 19.47 -7.98
N LEU A 411 -35.44 20.77 -8.30
CA LEU A 411 -36.27 21.83 -7.71
C LEU A 411 -37.76 21.69 -8.05
N SER A 412 -38.11 21.30 -9.29
CA SER A 412 -39.51 21.08 -9.67
C SER A 412 -40.12 19.82 -9.03
N ASN A 413 -39.28 18.85 -8.65
CA ASN A 413 -39.71 17.62 -7.99
C ASN A 413 -39.76 17.74 -6.46
N LEU A 414 -39.31 18.86 -5.89
CA LEU A 414 -39.44 19.12 -4.46
C LEU A 414 -40.92 19.41 -4.14
N PRO A 415 -41.51 18.75 -3.13
CA PRO A 415 -42.86 19.08 -2.69
C PRO A 415 -42.89 20.54 -2.22
N GLU A 416 -43.94 21.27 -2.60
CA GLU A 416 -44.14 22.64 -2.11
C GLU A 416 -44.22 22.64 -0.58
N MET A 417 -43.25 23.29 0.06
CA MET A 417 -43.26 23.47 1.52
C MET A 417 -44.42 24.36 1.93
N THR A 418 -45.10 23.97 3.01
CA THR A 418 -46.12 24.81 3.66
C THR A 418 -45.49 26.05 4.30
N GLU A 419 -46.28 27.10 4.54
CA GLU A 419 -45.78 28.33 5.18
C GLU A 419 -45.16 28.05 6.57
N GLU A 420 -45.79 27.17 7.36
CA GLU A 420 -45.25 26.76 8.66
C GLU A 420 -43.89 26.04 8.55
N GLU A 421 -43.69 25.23 7.51
CA GLU A 421 -42.39 24.58 7.27
C GLU A 421 -41.33 25.58 6.83
N LYS A 422 -41.70 26.57 6.01
CA LYS A 422 -40.81 27.67 5.61
C LYS A 422 -40.36 28.49 6.81
N GLU A 423 -41.27 28.82 7.72
CA GLU A 423 -40.94 29.53 8.96
C GLU A 423 -39.99 28.72 9.85
N ARG A 424 -40.26 27.43 10.05
CA ARG A 424 -39.37 26.56 10.85
C ARG A 424 -37.98 26.41 10.25
N ASP A 425 -37.87 26.28 8.93
CA ASP A 425 -36.56 26.19 8.27
C ASP A 425 -35.82 27.53 8.28
N ALA A 426 -36.53 28.66 8.18
CA ALA A 426 -35.96 29.99 8.37
C ALA A 426 -35.42 30.19 9.80
N GLU A 427 -36.13 29.73 10.82
CA GLU A 427 -35.67 29.73 12.21
C GLU A 427 -34.41 28.86 12.39
N ARG A 428 -34.40 27.66 11.80
CA ARG A 428 -33.21 26.77 11.82
C ARG A 428 -32.00 27.44 11.19
N LEU A 429 -32.15 28.03 10.01
CA LEU A 429 -31.07 28.74 9.33
C LEU A 429 -30.58 29.94 10.15
N PHE A 430 -31.49 30.71 10.74
CA PHE A 430 -31.15 31.82 11.62
C PHE A 430 -30.29 31.38 12.82
N VAL A 431 -30.65 30.27 13.47
CA VAL A 431 -29.88 29.69 14.57
C VAL A 431 -28.50 29.20 14.10
N MET A 432 -28.42 28.56 12.93
CA MET A 432 -27.14 28.14 12.35
C MET A 432 -26.21 29.32 12.10
N PHE A 433 -26.71 30.40 11.49
CA PHE A 433 -25.93 31.63 11.27
C PHE A 433 -25.50 32.28 12.59
N GLN A 434 -26.34 32.29 13.63
CA GLN A 434 -25.93 32.78 14.95
C GLN A 434 -24.81 31.94 15.59
N ARG A 435 -24.87 30.61 15.43
CA ARG A 435 -23.81 29.71 15.93
C ARG A 435 -22.50 29.93 15.17
N LEU A 436 -22.58 30.14 13.85
CA LEU A 436 -21.43 30.49 13.00
C LEU A 436 -20.82 31.85 13.40
N GLU A 437 -21.64 32.89 13.60
CA GLU A 437 -21.20 34.21 14.12
C GLU A 437 -20.47 34.06 15.46
N LYS A 438 -20.99 33.21 16.35
CA LYS A 438 -20.42 33.00 17.70
C LYS A 438 -19.11 32.19 17.70
N ASN A 439 -18.92 31.29 16.73
CA ASN A 439 -17.72 30.45 16.62
C ASN A 439 -16.52 31.19 16.00
N GLY A 440 -16.68 32.41 15.48
CA GLY A 440 -15.58 33.33 15.16
C GLY A 440 -14.69 32.94 13.97
N ILE A 441 -14.98 31.84 13.25
CA ILE A 441 -14.14 31.31 12.16
C ILE A 441 -14.36 32.06 10.82
N LEU A 442 -15.50 32.76 10.65
CA LEU A 442 -15.83 33.53 9.45
C LEU A 442 -16.62 34.80 9.84
N SER A 443 -16.17 35.99 9.42
CA SER A 443 -16.91 37.26 9.60
C SER A 443 -17.99 37.41 8.54
N VAL A 444 -19.01 36.55 8.60
CA VAL A 444 -20.17 36.62 7.72
C VAL A 444 -21.32 37.23 8.52
N LYS A 445 -21.75 38.44 8.17
CA LYS A 445 -22.96 39.04 8.72
C LYS A 445 -24.14 38.14 8.37
N ASN A 446 -25.00 37.83 9.34
CA ASN A 446 -26.19 37.05 9.10
C ASN A 446 -27.07 37.72 8.00
N PRO A 447 -27.22 37.09 6.82
CA PRO A 447 -27.90 37.69 5.67
C PRO A 447 -29.39 37.95 5.94
N ILE A 448 -30.00 37.21 6.87
CA ILE A 448 -31.39 37.43 7.31
C ILE A 448 -31.49 38.74 8.11
N LYS A 449 -30.52 39.01 9.01
CA LYS A 449 -30.48 40.29 9.74
C LYS A 449 -30.24 41.46 8.79
N ASP A 450 -29.33 41.32 7.82
CA ASP A 450 -29.08 42.36 6.82
C ASP A 450 -30.29 42.59 5.90
N ALA A 451 -31.05 41.54 5.55
CA ALA A 451 -32.30 41.67 4.79
C ALA A 451 -33.40 42.38 5.58
N PHE A 452 -33.52 42.10 6.89
CA PHE A 452 -34.41 42.83 7.81
C PHE A 452 -34.00 44.30 7.97
N GLN A 453 -32.69 44.58 8.09
CA GLN A 453 -32.17 45.93 8.26
C GLN A 453 -32.20 46.77 6.97
N SER A 454 -32.15 46.13 5.80
CA SER A 454 -32.21 46.80 4.49
C SER A 454 -33.64 47.02 3.96
N GLY A 455 -34.67 46.62 4.72
CA GLY A 455 -36.07 46.88 4.38
C GLY A 455 -36.59 46.13 3.15
N ARG A 456 -35.96 44.99 2.78
CA ARG A 456 -36.35 44.19 1.61
C ARG A 456 -37.52 43.22 1.84
N PHE A 457 -38.05 43.16 3.05
CA PHE A 457 -39.35 42.56 3.33
C PHE A 457 -40.39 43.68 3.37
N SER A 458 -41.12 43.84 2.27
CA SER A 458 -42.38 44.60 2.25
C SER A 458 -43.47 43.60 1.88
N ASP A 459 -44.38 43.39 2.83
CA ASP A 459 -45.63 42.58 2.84
C ASP A 459 -45.82 41.49 1.78
#